data_AF-A0A927J1N4-F1
#
_entry.id   AF-A0A927J1N4-F1
#
_cell.length_a   1.000
_cell.length_b   1.000
_cell.length_c   1.000
_cell.angle_alpha   90.00
_cell.angle_beta   90.00
_cell.angle_gamma   90.00
#
_symmetry.space_group_name_H-M   'P 1'
#
loop_
_entity.id
_entity.type
_entity.pdbx_description
1 polymer ?
#
loop_
_entity_poly.entity_id
_entity_poly.type
_entity_poly.pdbx_seq_one_letter_code
_entity_poly.pdbx_strand_id
1 'polypeptide(L)'
;MPVPRVRRLLEPGPRQDASPASHRESSTEFLDRAAGEYWQAVRDLMNDWLSRVPPQERRALAGRLRRPDDHTFQAAFLELYLHESLIRSGLDLEIEPALPGTDRRPDFLARSSGESFYLEARSPSTSRTRQGTAGRISDVYDGLNKTDSPNFWLAIDINAAGERALSTKPLRAQLEAWLKGLDPDDLITREEWPPFSWDREDWSITLRALPKSPSMRGSDTGLRPLAIYGSGGEAQWVDDAGVLTDALSDKGNAYGRPEHGFMVAIGTSFFSDDDFGVKNALYGPEQWVIDPVEGRFLGAARGPGGYFHAGDGHWAHQHVSGVLIVNNLHPGAFTKQTPTYWPNPRATHEVTVPEAWDVVALVDGHLKRTPATLSQHELFHLPEPGRPARDSPSSVVPWRTRLGQCSTPSRSFAATKNGYNVFQRDRFDRFVAEQYAAGRSLREVGELTGRTQTAVRRSEATQV
;
A
#
# COMPACT_ATOMS: atom_id res chain seq x y z
N MET A 1 -18.43 17.95 40.13
CA MET A 1 -18.74 17.82 38.69
C MET A 1 -18.40 16.40 38.28
N PRO A 2 -19.35 15.54 37.87
CA PRO A 2 -19.01 14.22 37.34
C PRO A 2 -18.27 14.42 36.01
N VAL A 3 -17.08 13.83 35.87
CA VAL A 3 -16.32 13.77 34.63
C VAL A 3 -17.23 13.11 33.57
N PRO A 4 -17.48 13.74 32.41
CA PRO A 4 -18.33 13.15 31.39
C PRO A 4 -17.74 11.78 30.98
N ARG A 5 -18.53 10.71 31.15
CA ARG A 5 -18.14 9.38 30.68
C ARG A 5 -17.94 9.47 29.17
N VAL A 6 -16.70 9.33 28.72
CA VAL A 6 -16.36 9.17 27.30
C VAL A 6 -17.10 7.92 26.80
N ARG A 7 -18.04 8.10 25.87
CA ARG A 7 -18.69 6.98 25.18
C ARG A 7 -17.61 6.29 24.33
N ARG A 8 -17.19 5.09 24.76
CA ARG A 8 -16.19 4.27 24.06
C ARG A 8 -16.60 4.06 22.60
N LEU A 9 -15.62 4.07 21.69
CA LEU A 9 -15.80 3.90 20.26
C LEU A 9 -16.59 2.63 19.93
N LEU A 10 -16.30 1.54 20.63
CA LEU A 10 -16.97 0.25 20.49
C LEU A 10 -17.52 -0.18 21.84
N GLU A 11 -18.66 -0.87 21.83
CA GLU A 11 -19.33 -1.26 23.07
C GLU A 11 -18.42 -2.21 23.90
N PRO A 12 -18.27 -1.96 25.21
CA PRO A 12 -17.49 -2.83 26.08
C PRO A 12 -18.26 -4.14 26.29
N GLY A 13 -17.55 -5.27 26.23
CA GLY A 13 -18.15 -6.58 26.49
C GLY A 13 -17.30 -7.74 25.97
N PRO A 14 -17.49 -8.94 26.53
CA PRO A 14 -16.81 -10.13 26.05
C PRO A 14 -17.25 -10.43 24.61
N ARG A 15 -16.26 -10.59 23.73
CA ARG A 15 -16.43 -11.02 22.34
C ARG A 15 -15.93 -12.45 22.22
N GLN A 16 -16.69 -13.33 21.57
CA GLN A 16 -16.36 -14.76 21.49
C GLN A 16 -15.98 -15.22 20.07
N ASP A 17 -16.23 -14.40 19.05
CA ASP A 17 -15.96 -14.76 17.68
C ASP A 17 -14.53 -14.40 17.27
N ALA A 18 -13.66 -15.40 17.25
CA ALA A 18 -12.26 -15.27 16.82
C ALA A 18 -12.06 -15.49 15.32
N SER A 19 -13.13 -15.68 14.54
CA SER A 19 -13.01 -15.97 13.11
C SER A 19 -12.50 -14.74 12.33
N PRO A 20 -11.66 -14.94 11.29
CA PRO A 20 -11.17 -13.84 10.47
C PRO A 20 -12.31 -13.03 9.82
N ALA A 21 -12.05 -11.77 9.47
CA ALA A 21 -13.01 -10.92 8.77
C ALA A 21 -13.50 -11.58 7.47
N SER A 22 -14.79 -11.53 7.16
CA SER A 22 -15.24 -11.89 5.79
C SER A 22 -14.91 -10.76 4.81
N HIS A 23 -14.82 -11.03 3.51
CA HIS A 23 -14.49 -9.98 2.53
C HIS A 23 -15.62 -8.96 2.31
N ARG A 24 -16.83 -9.22 2.83
CA ARG A 24 -17.97 -8.28 2.84
C ARG A 24 -18.20 -7.61 4.18
N GLU A 25 -17.50 -8.04 5.22
CA GLU A 25 -17.66 -7.47 6.53
C GLU A 25 -16.90 -6.16 6.63
N SER A 26 -17.59 -5.10 7.09
CA SER A 26 -16.93 -3.82 7.29
C SER A 26 -15.94 -3.88 8.46
N SER A 27 -14.95 -2.99 8.41
CA SER A 27 -13.94 -2.82 9.46
C SER A 27 -14.58 -2.61 10.84
N THR A 28 -15.67 -1.85 10.88
CA THR A 28 -16.44 -1.59 12.10
C THR A 28 -17.07 -2.87 12.64
N GLU A 29 -17.81 -3.61 11.81
CA GLU A 29 -18.47 -4.87 12.21
C GLU A 29 -17.45 -5.89 12.70
N PHE A 30 -16.32 -6.02 11.98
CA PHE A 30 -15.25 -6.90 12.36
C PHE A 30 -14.65 -6.52 13.72
N LEU A 31 -14.29 -5.25 13.93
CA LEU A 31 -13.77 -4.80 15.22
C LEU A 31 -14.82 -4.95 16.34
N ASP A 32 -16.11 -4.84 16.03
CA ASP A 32 -17.19 -5.02 16.99
C ASP A 32 -17.45 -6.47 17.38
N ARG A 33 -17.13 -7.46 16.53
CA ARG A 33 -17.29 -8.88 16.90
C ARG A 33 -15.99 -9.58 17.29
N ALA A 34 -14.84 -9.13 16.80
CA ALA A 34 -13.58 -9.87 16.87
C ALA A 34 -13.10 -10.09 18.31
N ALA A 35 -13.00 -11.36 18.70
CA ALA A 35 -12.47 -11.82 19.98
C ALA A 35 -10.93 -11.85 19.99
N GLY A 36 -10.37 -11.90 21.19
CA GLY A 36 -8.93 -12.05 21.41
C GLY A 36 -8.24 -10.78 21.92
N GLU A 37 -7.17 -10.98 22.70
CA GLU A 37 -6.41 -9.91 23.36
C GLU A 37 -5.87 -8.88 22.37
N TYR A 38 -5.43 -9.33 21.20
CA TYR A 38 -4.92 -8.47 20.15
C TYR A 38 -5.96 -7.46 19.67
N TRP A 39 -7.16 -7.93 19.28
CA TRP A 39 -8.22 -7.03 18.84
C TRP A 39 -8.75 -6.18 19.98
N GLN A 40 -8.72 -6.69 21.22
CA GLN A 40 -9.04 -5.86 22.38
C GLN A 40 -8.08 -4.68 22.52
N ALA A 41 -6.78 -4.92 22.39
CA ALA A 41 -5.79 -3.85 22.46
C ALA A 41 -5.89 -2.85 21.30
N VAL A 42 -6.22 -3.31 20.08
CA VAL A 42 -6.51 -2.41 18.95
C VAL A 42 -7.65 -1.46 19.30
N ARG A 43 -8.75 -1.98 19.86
CA ARG A 43 -9.89 -1.15 20.28
C ARG A 43 -9.53 -0.20 21.41
N ASP A 44 -8.78 -0.66 22.40
CA ASP A 44 -8.35 0.17 23.53
C ASP A 44 -7.41 1.28 23.07
N LEU A 45 -6.52 1.01 22.11
CA LEU A 45 -5.65 2.01 21.51
C LEU A 45 -6.44 3.07 20.73
N MET A 46 -7.42 2.66 19.90
CA MET A 46 -8.28 3.62 19.21
C MET A 46 -9.09 4.49 20.20
N ASN A 47 -9.56 3.91 21.30
CA ASN A 47 -10.24 4.64 22.36
C ASN A 47 -9.31 5.64 23.07
N ASP A 48 -8.07 5.25 23.32
CA ASP A 48 -7.04 6.08 23.91
C ASP A 48 -6.70 7.28 23.00
N TRP A 49 -6.49 7.06 21.71
CA TRP A 49 -6.26 8.13 20.72
C TRP A 49 -7.45 9.08 20.65
N LEU A 50 -8.68 8.55 20.56
CA LEU A 50 -9.89 9.38 20.60
C LEU A 50 -10.02 10.18 21.90
N SER A 51 -9.49 9.67 23.02
CA SER A 51 -9.55 10.37 24.29
C SER A 51 -8.72 11.66 24.33
N ARG A 52 -7.77 11.82 23.39
CA ARG A 52 -6.94 13.02 23.20
C ARG A 52 -7.57 14.05 22.26
N VAL A 53 -8.49 13.64 21.39
CA VAL A 53 -9.24 14.55 20.49
C VAL A 53 -10.22 15.40 21.32
N PRO A 54 -10.38 16.72 21.10
CA PRO A 54 -11.30 17.54 21.89
C PRO A 54 -12.78 17.07 21.77
N PRO A 55 -13.64 17.36 22.77
CA PRO A 55 -14.92 16.67 22.93
C PRO A 55 -15.90 16.76 21.77
N GLN A 56 -15.94 17.91 21.07
CA GLN A 56 -16.88 18.14 19.97
C GLN A 56 -16.49 17.32 18.74
N GLU A 57 -15.22 17.40 18.36
CA GLU A 57 -14.58 16.73 17.23
C GLU A 57 -14.55 15.22 17.47
N ARG A 58 -14.24 14.80 18.70
CA ARG A 58 -14.25 13.39 19.14
C ARG A 58 -15.61 12.74 18.89
N ARG A 59 -16.72 13.44 19.15
CA ARG A 59 -18.06 12.91 18.93
C ARG A 59 -18.34 12.68 17.44
N ALA A 60 -17.94 13.63 16.59
CA ALA A 60 -18.10 13.52 15.14
C ALA A 60 -17.23 12.39 14.57
N LEU A 61 -15.95 12.33 14.95
CA LEU A 61 -15.00 11.32 14.51
C LEU A 61 -15.41 9.91 14.96
N ALA A 62 -15.78 9.73 16.23
CA ALA A 62 -16.30 8.47 16.73
C ALA A 62 -17.64 8.07 16.08
N GLY A 63 -18.44 9.03 15.60
CA GLY A 63 -19.64 8.74 14.84
C GLY A 63 -19.33 8.11 13.48
N ARG A 64 -18.30 8.60 12.79
CA ARG A 64 -17.85 8.07 11.49
C ARG A 64 -17.16 6.71 11.63
N LEU A 65 -16.31 6.53 12.64
CA LEU A 65 -15.66 5.26 12.96
C LEU A 65 -16.62 4.14 13.40
N ARG A 66 -17.89 4.46 13.69
CA ARG A 66 -18.94 3.47 14.01
C ARG A 66 -19.87 3.16 12.83
N ARG A 67 -19.69 3.80 11.67
CA ARG A 67 -20.54 3.49 10.51
C ARG A 67 -20.08 2.16 9.89
N PRO A 68 -21.00 1.26 9.51
CA PRO A 68 -20.68 0.06 8.73
C PRO A 68 -20.48 0.44 7.26
N ASP A 69 -19.56 1.38 7.01
CA ASP A 69 -19.17 1.88 5.69
C ASP A 69 -17.65 2.06 5.68
N ASP A 70 -16.95 1.18 4.96
CA ASP A 70 -15.49 1.12 5.01
C ASP A 70 -14.83 2.40 4.54
N HIS A 71 -15.36 3.08 3.51
CA HIS A 71 -14.78 4.34 3.06
C HIS A 71 -14.85 5.42 4.15
N THR A 72 -16.01 5.57 4.80
CA THR A 72 -16.19 6.50 5.92
C THR A 72 -15.31 6.12 7.11
N PHE A 73 -15.20 4.83 7.40
CA PHE A 73 -14.33 4.32 8.45
C PHE A 73 -12.86 4.64 8.16
N GLN A 74 -12.37 4.34 6.96
CA GLN A 74 -10.98 4.55 6.56
C GLN A 74 -10.60 6.03 6.55
N ALA A 75 -11.48 6.92 6.06
CA ALA A 75 -11.27 8.36 6.12
C ALA A 75 -11.16 8.84 7.58
N ALA A 76 -12.07 8.42 8.45
CA ALA A 76 -12.03 8.80 9.87
C ALA A 76 -10.84 8.17 10.62
N PHE A 77 -10.42 6.96 10.24
CA PHE A 77 -9.26 6.33 10.83
C PHE A 77 -7.96 6.99 10.40
N LEU A 78 -7.85 7.43 9.14
CA LEU A 78 -6.74 8.25 8.66
C LEU A 78 -6.61 9.55 9.45
N GLU A 79 -7.70 10.28 9.66
CA GLU A 79 -7.69 11.50 10.48
C GLU A 79 -7.24 11.22 11.92
N LEU A 80 -7.74 10.15 12.54
CA LEU A 80 -7.34 9.78 13.90
C LEU A 80 -5.86 9.39 13.98
N TYR A 81 -5.36 8.64 12.99
CA TYR A 81 -3.97 8.24 12.87
C TYR A 81 -3.05 9.45 12.71
N LEU A 82 -3.40 10.40 11.82
CA LEU A 82 -2.61 11.61 11.59
C LEU A 82 -2.60 12.52 12.82
N HIS A 83 -3.76 12.70 13.47
CA HIS A 83 -3.86 13.42 14.74
C HIS A 83 -2.88 12.84 15.77
N GLU A 84 -2.93 11.53 16.01
CA GLU A 84 -2.05 10.89 16.98
C GLU A 84 -0.56 10.95 16.56
N SER A 85 -0.25 10.71 15.28
CA SER A 85 1.12 10.76 14.76
C SER A 85 1.76 12.14 14.97
N LEU A 86 1.00 13.21 14.74
CA LEU A 86 1.50 14.58 14.84
C LEU A 86 1.70 15.02 16.30
N ILE A 87 0.72 14.77 17.19
CA ILE A 87 0.89 15.14 18.61
C ILE A 87 2.04 14.37 19.26
N ARG A 88 2.24 13.10 18.89
CA ARG A 88 3.34 12.27 19.42
C ARG A 88 4.70 12.66 18.85
N SER A 89 4.69 13.29 17.69
CA SER A 89 5.88 13.92 17.10
C SER A 89 6.16 15.30 17.73
N GLY A 90 5.42 15.69 18.77
CA GLY A 90 5.64 16.92 19.52
C GLY A 90 5.04 18.18 18.90
N LEU A 91 4.14 18.03 17.91
CA LEU A 91 3.45 19.17 17.30
C LEU A 91 2.20 19.55 18.08
N ASP A 92 1.96 20.85 18.18
CA ASP A 92 0.67 21.39 18.64
C ASP A 92 -0.32 21.39 17.48
N LEU A 93 -1.56 20.95 17.73
CA LEU A 93 -2.58 20.79 16.71
C LEU A 93 -3.82 21.65 16.98
N GLU A 94 -4.23 22.40 15.95
CA GLU A 94 -5.57 22.94 15.83
C GLU A 94 -6.36 22.09 14.82
N ILE A 95 -7.55 21.63 15.21
CA ILE A 95 -8.46 20.83 14.36
C ILE A 95 -9.45 21.76 13.66
N GLU A 96 -9.64 21.56 12.35
CA GLU A 96 -10.52 22.37 11.50
C GLU A 96 -10.32 23.90 11.65
N PRO A 97 -9.07 24.41 11.55
CA PRO A 97 -8.78 25.85 11.66
C PRO A 97 -9.57 26.66 10.62
N ALA A 98 -9.97 27.87 11.00
CA ALA A 98 -10.57 28.81 10.06
C ALA A 98 -9.49 29.41 9.15
N LEU A 99 -9.77 29.51 7.84
CA LEU A 99 -8.88 30.18 6.90
C LEU A 99 -9.48 31.50 6.41
N PRO A 100 -8.67 32.57 6.27
CA PRO A 100 -9.13 33.80 5.62
C PRO A 100 -9.54 33.54 4.16
N GLY A 101 -10.70 34.06 3.75
CA GLY A 101 -11.13 34.05 2.35
C GLY A 101 -11.79 32.75 1.86
N THR A 102 -12.04 31.77 2.73
CA THR A 102 -12.79 30.56 2.40
C THR A 102 -13.52 30.00 3.63
N ASP A 103 -14.71 29.43 3.43
CA ASP A 103 -15.43 28.69 4.48
C ASP A 103 -14.91 27.26 4.65
N ARG A 104 -14.01 26.82 3.76
CA ARG A 104 -13.38 25.50 3.86
C ARG A 104 -12.29 25.51 4.92
N ARG A 105 -12.15 24.38 5.60
CA ARG A 105 -11.23 24.20 6.72
C ARG A 105 -10.38 22.97 6.45
N PRO A 106 -9.04 23.07 6.47
CA PRO A 106 -8.19 21.89 6.45
C PRO A 106 -8.43 21.08 7.72
N ASP A 107 -8.17 19.78 7.70
CA ASP A 107 -8.42 18.94 8.88
C ASP A 107 -7.57 19.36 10.08
N PHE A 108 -6.31 19.75 9.84
CA PHE A 108 -5.39 20.19 10.89
C PHE A 108 -4.55 21.40 10.47
N LEU A 109 -4.19 22.21 11.46
CA LEU A 109 -3.01 23.07 11.45
C LEU A 109 -2.04 22.56 12.53
N ALA A 110 -0.89 22.07 12.09
CA ALA A 110 0.17 21.58 12.95
C ALA A 110 1.24 22.65 13.15
N ARG A 111 1.73 22.80 14.37
CA ARG A 111 2.71 23.83 14.75
C ARG A 111 3.89 23.22 15.51
N SER A 112 5.08 23.69 15.19
CA SER A 112 6.33 23.45 15.93
C SER A 112 6.93 24.80 16.39
N SER A 113 8.14 24.80 16.96
CA SER A 113 8.80 25.98 17.54
C SER A 113 9.21 27.09 16.54
N GLY A 114 8.67 27.09 15.33
CA GLY A 114 8.97 28.08 14.29
C GLY A 114 8.33 27.78 12.94
N GLU A 115 7.70 26.61 12.78
CA GLU A 115 7.05 26.22 11.54
C GLU A 115 5.59 25.85 11.79
N SER A 116 4.78 26.02 10.77
CA SER A 116 3.39 25.61 10.79
C SER A 116 3.01 25.09 9.42
N PHE A 117 2.12 24.11 9.38
CA PHE A 117 1.56 23.62 8.13
C PHE A 117 0.13 23.15 8.31
N TYR A 118 -0.66 23.36 7.27
CA TYR A 118 -1.98 22.80 7.12
C TYR A 118 -1.89 21.37 6.58
N LEU A 119 -2.74 20.48 7.09
CA LEU A 119 -2.85 19.11 6.63
C LEU A 119 -4.31 18.82 6.27
N GLU A 120 -4.52 18.27 5.07
CA GLU A 120 -5.80 17.71 4.64
C GLU A 120 -5.67 16.19 4.51
N ALA A 121 -6.50 15.44 5.21
CA ALA A 121 -6.60 14.00 5.09
C ALA A 121 -7.57 13.62 3.96
N ARG A 122 -7.16 12.64 3.14
CA ARG A 122 -7.98 12.08 2.08
C ARG A 122 -7.80 10.58 2.00
N SER A 123 -8.86 9.83 2.27
CA SER A 123 -8.95 8.46 1.79
C SER A 123 -9.58 8.48 0.39
N PRO A 124 -8.90 7.96 -0.65
CA PRO A 124 -9.47 7.94 -1.99
C PRO A 124 -10.75 7.11 -2.04
N SER A 125 -11.82 7.70 -2.58
CA SER A 125 -13.07 6.98 -2.82
C SER A 125 -12.99 6.21 -4.12
N THR A 126 -13.18 4.90 -4.08
CA THR A 126 -13.38 4.11 -5.29
C THR A 126 -14.75 4.47 -5.91
N SER A 127 -14.83 4.69 -7.23
CA SER A 127 -16.08 5.04 -7.90
C SER A 127 -17.17 3.97 -7.71
N ARG A 128 -18.47 4.29 -7.85
CA ARG A 128 -19.56 3.31 -7.65
C ARG A 128 -19.42 2.06 -8.52
N THR A 129 -19.00 2.23 -9.78
CA THR A 129 -18.69 1.13 -10.69
C THR A 129 -17.58 0.25 -10.12
N ARG A 130 -16.53 0.87 -9.56
CA ARG A 130 -15.42 0.17 -8.93
C ARG A 130 -15.79 -0.47 -7.59
N GLN A 131 -16.69 0.12 -6.79
CA GLN A 131 -17.27 -0.54 -5.62
C GLN A 131 -18.07 -1.78 -6.01
N GLY A 132 -18.81 -1.71 -7.12
CA GLY A 132 -19.49 -2.87 -7.70
C GLY A 132 -18.51 -3.99 -8.08
N THR A 133 -17.42 -3.64 -8.78
CA THR A 133 -16.36 -4.59 -9.15
C THR A 133 -15.65 -5.16 -7.93
N ALA A 134 -15.26 -4.33 -6.97
CA ALA A 134 -14.63 -4.75 -5.72
C ALA A 134 -15.53 -5.69 -4.91
N GLY A 135 -16.83 -5.38 -4.80
CA GLY A 135 -17.80 -6.25 -4.14
C GLY A 135 -17.91 -7.63 -4.80
N ARG A 136 -17.89 -7.69 -6.15
CA ARG A 136 -17.88 -8.97 -6.87
C ARG A 136 -16.58 -9.74 -6.65
N ILE A 137 -15.43 -9.06 -6.60
CA ILE A 137 -14.14 -9.69 -6.29
C ILE A 137 -14.14 -10.23 -4.85
N SER A 138 -14.66 -9.49 -3.87
CA SER A 138 -14.84 -9.95 -2.50
C SER A 138 -15.69 -11.22 -2.43
N ASP A 139 -16.79 -11.30 -3.20
CA ASP A 139 -17.62 -12.51 -3.30
C ASP A 139 -16.85 -13.72 -3.83
N VAL A 140 -15.93 -13.49 -4.78
CA VAL A 140 -15.03 -14.53 -5.28
C VAL A 140 -14.10 -15.00 -4.16
N TYR A 141 -13.45 -14.08 -3.45
CA TYR A 141 -12.56 -14.45 -2.35
C TYR A 141 -13.29 -15.20 -1.23
N ASP A 142 -14.47 -14.74 -0.79
CA ASP A 142 -15.29 -15.42 0.21
C ASP A 142 -15.75 -16.82 -0.26
N GLY A 143 -16.05 -16.96 -1.55
CA GLY A 143 -16.43 -18.25 -2.13
C GLY A 143 -15.27 -19.25 -2.21
N LEU A 144 -14.06 -18.76 -2.51
CA LEU A 144 -12.84 -19.56 -2.60
C LEU A 144 -12.20 -19.85 -1.25
N ASN A 145 -12.46 -19.03 -0.23
CA ASN A 145 -12.08 -19.35 1.15
C ASN A 145 -12.78 -20.60 1.71
N LYS A 146 -13.79 -21.12 0.99
CA LYS A 146 -14.50 -22.38 1.31
C LYS A 146 -13.90 -23.61 0.59
N THR A 147 -12.79 -23.44 -0.14
CA THR A 147 -12.09 -24.52 -0.86
C THR A 147 -11.43 -25.47 0.13
N ASP A 148 -11.66 -26.78 -0.04
CA ASP A 148 -10.91 -27.78 0.70
C ASP A 148 -9.47 -27.87 0.17
N SER A 149 -8.54 -27.27 0.91
CA SER A 149 -7.10 -27.26 0.58
C SER A 149 -6.28 -27.62 1.81
N PRO A 150 -6.23 -28.91 2.18
CA PRO A 150 -5.51 -29.36 3.38
C PRO A 150 -4.00 -29.19 3.24
N ASN A 151 -3.46 -29.18 2.01
CA ASN A 151 -2.02 -29.24 1.75
C ASN A 151 -1.43 -27.93 1.20
N PHE A 152 -2.25 -27.00 0.74
CA PHE A 152 -1.77 -25.79 0.04
C PHE A 152 -2.40 -24.51 0.57
N TRP A 153 -1.60 -23.45 0.64
CA TRP A 153 -2.08 -22.08 0.55
C TRP A 153 -2.28 -21.69 -0.90
N LEU A 154 -3.07 -20.66 -1.14
CA LEU A 154 -3.39 -20.15 -2.47
C LEU A 154 -2.97 -18.69 -2.58
N ALA A 155 -2.24 -18.40 -3.65
CA ALA A 155 -2.07 -17.04 -4.17
C ALA A 155 -3.07 -16.82 -5.30
N ILE A 156 -3.76 -15.69 -5.33
CA ILE A 156 -4.76 -15.36 -6.37
C ILE A 156 -4.44 -14.03 -7.05
N ASP A 157 -4.44 -14.05 -8.38
CA ASP A 157 -4.42 -12.88 -9.25
C ASP A 157 -5.78 -12.79 -9.97
N ILE A 158 -6.51 -11.68 -9.82
CA ILE A 158 -7.68 -11.39 -10.65
C ILE A 158 -7.20 -10.57 -11.85
N ASN A 159 -7.01 -11.22 -13.00
CA ASN A 159 -6.51 -10.56 -14.21
C ASN A 159 -7.61 -9.75 -14.90
N ALA A 160 -8.87 -10.20 -14.81
CA ALA A 160 -10.05 -9.48 -15.25
C ALA A 160 -11.26 -9.86 -14.38
N ALA A 161 -12.06 -8.87 -13.98
CA ALA A 161 -13.30 -9.08 -13.26
C ALA A 161 -14.50 -8.90 -14.18
N GLY A 162 -15.37 -9.91 -14.24
CA GLY A 162 -16.57 -9.85 -15.07
C GLY A 162 -17.58 -8.80 -14.62
N GLU A 163 -18.50 -8.44 -15.52
CA GLU A 163 -19.55 -7.46 -15.25
C GLU A 163 -20.61 -7.99 -14.26
N ARG A 164 -20.76 -9.32 -14.18
CA ARG A 164 -21.73 -10.02 -13.30
C ARG A 164 -21.02 -10.78 -12.19
N ALA A 165 -21.75 -11.00 -11.09
CA ALA A 165 -21.26 -11.77 -9.95
C ALA A 165 -20.95 -13.21 -10.38
N LEU A 166 -19.80 -13.73 -9.93
CA LEU A 166 -19.36 -15.07 -10.27
C LEU A 166 -19.96 -16.12 -9.32
N SER A 167 -20.58 -17.17 -9.88
CA SER A 167 -20.88 -18.36 -9.10
C SER A 167 -19.57 -19.11 -8.81
N THR A 168 -19.09 -19.07 -7.57
CA THR A 168 -17.78 -19.65 -7.20
C THR A 168 -17.78 -21.17 -7.06
N LYS A 169 -18.95 -21.83 -7.06
CA LYS A 169 -19.07 -23.28 -6.86
C LYS A 169 -18.36 -24.11 -7.96
N PRO A 170 -18.52 -23.82 -9.26
CA PRO A 170 -17.82 -24.55 -10.33
C PRO A 170 -16.31 -24.28 -10.34
N LEU A 171 -15.89 -23.05 -10.03
CA LEU A 171 -14.48 -22.70 -9.90
C LEU A 171 -13.83 -23.48 -8.76
N ARG A 172 -14.47 -23.50 -7.57
CA ARG A 172 -14.00 -24.26 -6.43
C ARG A 172 -13.88 -25.75 -6.73
N ALA A 173 -14.88 -26.36 -7.36
CA ALA A 173 -14.82 -27.79 -7.69
C ALA A 173 -13.64 -28.15 -8.62
N GLN A 174 -13.35 -27.29 -9.61
CA GLN A 174 -12.20 -27.48 -10.50
C GLN A 174 -10.87 -27.24 -9.77
N LEU A 175 -10.81 -26.21 -8.92
CA LEU A 175 -9.65 -25.91 -8.11
C LEU A 175 -9.31 -27.06 -7.14
N GLU A 176 -10.31 -27.63 -6.46
CA GLU A 176 -10.13 -28.79 -5.57
C GLU A 176 -9.65 -30.02 -6.34
N ALA A 177 -10.19 -30.27 -7.55
CA ALA A 177 -9.74 -31.36 -8.39
C ALA A 177 -8.28 -31.18 -8.84
N TRP A 178 -7.89 -29.95 -9.19
CA TRP A 178 -6.51 -29.62 -9.54
C TRP A 178 -5.56 -29.80 -8.36
N LEU A 179 -5.91 -29.27 -7.17
CA LEU A 179 -5.11 -29.42 -5.96
C LEU A 179 -4.90 -30.88 -5.55
N LYS A 180 -5.90 -31.75 -5.75
CA LYS A 180 -5.78 -33.20 -5.50
C LYS A 180 -4.76 -33.88 -6.41
N GLY A 181 -4.45 -33.30 -7.56
CA GLY A 181 -3.44 -33.81 -8.50
C GLY A 181 -2.03 -33.34 -8.19
N LEU A 182 -1.82 -32.49 -7.18
CA LEU A 182 -0.51 -31.95 -6.80
C LEU A 182 0.05 -32.69 -5.59
N ASP A 183 1.35 -32.99 -5.64
CA ASP A 183 2.10 -33.45 -4.48
C ASP A 183 2.75 -32.23 -3.77
N PRO A 184 2.42 -31.96 -2.49
CA PRO A 184 3.02 -30.83 -1.77
C PRO A 184 4.51 -30.99 -1.53
N ASP A 185 5.05 -32.21 -1.45
CA ASP A 185 6.47 -32.44 -1.21
C ASP A 185 7.31 -32.18 -2.47
N ASP A 186 6.73 -32.44 -3.65
CA ASP A 186 7.34 -32.10 -4.94
C ASP A 186 7.43 -30.59 -5.20
N LEU A 187 6.55 -29.79 -4.59
CA LEU A 187 6.46 -28.35 -4.82
C LEU A 187 7.32 -27.51 -3.86
N ILE A 188 7.77 -28.09 -2.73
CA ILE A 188 8.62 -27.39 -1.75
C ILE A 188 9.96 -26.96 -2.34
N THR A 189 10.47 -27.71 -3.31
CA THR A 189 11.80 -27.50 -3.92
C THR A 189 11.74 -26.78 -5.27
N ARG A 190 10.55 -26.45 -5.76
CA ARG A 190 10.41 -25.78 -7.06
C ARG A 190 10.61 -24.28 -6.95
N GLU A 191 11.31 -23.73 -7.94
CA GLU A 191 11.43 -22.29 -8.13
C GLU A 191 10.09 -21.68 -8.56
N GLU A 192 9.31 -22.38 -9.41
CA GLU A 192 8.00 -21.93 -9.91
C GLU A 192 6.85 -22.83 -9.43
N TRP A 193 5.77 -22.19 -8.98
CA TRP A 193 4.54 -22.88 -8.59
C TRP A 193 3.56 -22.97 -9.76
N PRO A 194 2.92 -24.13 -9.97
CA PRO A 194 2.05 -24.34 -11.11
C PRO A 194 0.87 -23.35 -11.05
N PRO A 195 0.59 -22.63 -12.15
CA PRO A 195 -0.59 -21.78 -12.22
C PRO A 195 -1.83 -22.62 -12.54
N PHE A 196 -2.95 -22.23 -11.95
CA PHE A 196 -4.29 -22.64 -12.34
C PHE A 196 -4.98 -21.41 -12.93
N SER A 197 -5.16 -21.40 -14.25
CA SER A 197 -5.88 -20.32 -14.94
C SER A 197 -7.34 -20.70 -15.13
N TRP A 198 -8.22 -19.74 -14.92
CA TRP A 198 -9.66 -19.91 -15.09
C TRP A 198 -10.24 -18.70 -15.82
N ASP A 199 -10.71 -18.93 -17.04
CA ASP A 199 -11.26 -17.91 -17.93
C ASP A 199 -12.68 -18.30 -18.36
N ARG A 200 -13.70 -17.74 -17.70
CA ARG A 200 -15.12 -17.90 -18.06
C ARG A 200 -15.95 -16.73 -17.54
N GLU A 201 -17.11 -16.50 -18.16
CA GLU A 201 -18.09 -15.50 -17.70
C GLU A 201 -17.51 -14.08 -17.55
N ASP A 202 -16.58 -13.71 -18.46
CA ASP A 202 -15.82 -12.45 -18.47
C ASP A 202 -14.86 -12.26 -17.27
N TRP A 203 -14.65 -13.31 -16.49
CA TRP A 203 -13.62 -13.37 -15.46
C TRP A 203 -12.37 -14.06 -15.99
N SER A 204 -11.21 -13.51 -15.63
CA SER A 204 -9.90 -14.14 -15.80
C SER A 204 -9.20 -14.18 -14.45
N ILE A 205 -8.96 -15.37 -13.93
CA ILE A 205 -8.40 -15.60 -12.60
C ILE A 205 -7.22 -16.56 -12.72
N THR A 206 -6.09 -16.20 -12.11
CA THR A 206 -4.95 -17.10 -11.95
C THR A 206 -4.76 -17.42 -10.48
N LEU A 207 -4.66 -18.70 -10.13
CA LEU A 207 -4.27 -19.16 -8.81
C LEU A 207 -2.92 -19.86 -8.85
N ARG A 208 -2.16 -19.82 -7.76
CA ARG A 208 -0.95 -20.64 -7.55
C ARG A 208 -1.06 -21.38 -6.23
N ALA A 209 -0.60 -22.63 -6.23
CA ALA A 209 -0.58 -23.49 -5.05
C ALA A 209 0.77 -23.37 -4.33
N LEU A 210 0.72 -22.98 -3.06
CA LEU A 210 1.87 -22.86 -2.17
C LEU A 210 1.85 -24.01 -1.17
N PRO A 211 2.85 -24.90 -1.12
CA PRO A 211 2.81 -26.03 -0.19
C PRO A 211 2.82 -25.54 1.26
N LYS A 212 1.89 -26.07 2.07
CA LYS A 212 1.92 -25.92 3.53
C LYS A 212 3.06 -26.75 4.10
N SER A 213 3.67 -26.25 5.18
CA SER A 213 4.63 -27.05 5.96
C SER A 213 3.95 -28.34 6.46
N PRO A 214 4.68 -29.46 6.63
CA PRO A 214 4.10 -30.73 7.07
C PRO A 214 3.23 -30.62 8.34
N SER A 215 3.63 -29.77 9.29
CA SER A 215 2.90 -29.50 10.54
C SER A 215 1.56 -28.75 10.37
N MET A 216 1.31 -28.15 9.21
CA MET A 216 0.13 -27.33 8.91
C MET A 216 -0.83 -28.01 7.94
N ARG A 217 -0.55 -29.27 7.56
CA ARG A 217 -1.37 -30.04 6.62
C ARG A 217 -2.58 -30.66 7.33
N GLY A 218 -3.68 -30.81 6.59
CA GLY A 218 -4.93 -31.43 7.08
C GLY A 218 -6.14 -30.50 7.03
N SER A 219 -7.34 -31.10 6.98
CA SER A 219 -8.63 -30.42 6.82
C SER A 219 -9.13 -29.75 8.09
N ASP A 220 -8.63 -30.14 9.26
CA ASP A 220 -9.19 -29.77 10.57
C ASP A 220 -8.51 -28.54 11.20
N THR A 221 -7.72 -27.80 10.41
CA THR A 221 -6.98 -26.63 10.90
C THR A 221 -7.83 -25.36 11.01
N GLY A 222 -9.02 -25.32 10.36
CA GLY A 222 -9.87 -24.14 10.30
C GLY A 222 -9.27 -22.97 9.52
N LEU A 223 -8.17 -23.20 8.79
CA LEU A 223 -7.42 -22.17 8.06
C LEU A 223 -8.02 -21.92 6.68
N ARG A 224 -8.21 -20.65 6.34
CA ARG A 224 -8.67 -20.24 5.00
C ARG A 224 -7.55 -20.42 3.98
N PRO A 225 -7.82 -20.98 2.79
CA PRO A 225 -6.77 -21.33 1.84
C PRO A 225 -6.18 -20.13 1.11
N LEU A 226 -6.90 -19.01 0.90
CA LEU A 226 -6.33 -17.81 0.28
C LEU A 226 -5.42 -17.08 1.27
N ALA A 227 -4.13 -16.99 0.94
CA ALA A 227 -3.12 -16.37 1.79
C ALA A 227 -2.40 -15.18 1.12
N ILE A 228 -2.34 -15.16 -0.22
CA ILE A 228 -1.67 -14.11 -0.98
C ILE A 228 -2.65 -13.58 -2.03
N TYR A 229 -2.82 -12.26 -2.04
CA TYR A 229 -3.65 -11.55 -3.01
C TYR A 229 -2.69 -10.75 -3.88
N GLY A 230 -2.64 -11.08 -5.17
CA GLY A 230 -1.77 -10.39 -6.11
C GLY A 230 -2.32 -9.01 -6.47
N SER A 231 -1.41 -8.09 -6.78
CA SER A 231 -1.75 -6.84 -7.47
C SER A 231 -2.19 -7.20 -8.89
N GLY A 232 -3.44 -6.90 -9.22
CA GLY A 232 -3.96 -7.03 -10.58
C GLY A 232 -3.01 -6.38 -11.60
N GLY A 233 -3.05 -6.86 -12.84
CA GLY A 233 -2.10 -6.47 -13.90
C GLY A 233 -2.11 -4.98 -14.29
N GLU A 234 -1.53 -4.65 -15.46
CA GLU A 234 -1.32 -3.28 -15.98
C GLU A 234 -2.53 -2.32 -15.88
N ALA A 235 -3.77 -2.85 -15.86
CA ALA A 235 -4.99 -2.08 -15.67
C ALA A 235 -5.11 -1.44 -14.28
N GLN A 236 -4.57 -2.06 -13.22
CA GLN A 236 -4.58 -1.51 -11.86
C GLN A 236 -3.55 -0.37 -11.71
N TRP A 237 -2.41 -0.44 -12.41
CA TRP A 237 -1.35 0.58 -12.33
C TRP A 237 -1.74 1.94 -12.94
N VAL A 238 -2.48 1.91 -14.06
CA VAL A 238 -3.01 3.13 -14.69
C VAL A 238 -4.14 3.73 -13.84
N ASP A 239 -4.91 2.90 -13.14
CA ASP A 239 -5.99 3.35 -12.25
C ASP A 239 -5.46 3.98 -10.96
N ASP A 240 -4.43 3.41 -10.34
CA ASP A 240 -3.84 3.89 -9.08
C ASP A 240 -3.25 5.32 -9.20
N ALA A 241 -2.57 5.62 -10.31
CA ALA A 241 -2.06 6.96 -10.59
C ALA A 241 -3.21 7.97 -10.82
N GLY A 242 -4.25 7.58 -11.56
CA GLY A 242 -5.42 8.42 -11.81
C GLY A 242 -6.21 8.73 -10.53
N VAL A 243 -6.40 7.74 -9.65
CA VAL A 243 -7.04 7.93 -8.34
C VAL A 243 -6.26 8.92 -7.47
N LEU A 244 -4.94 8.83 -7.48
CA LEU A 244 -4.09 9.74 -6.72
C LEU A 244 -4.21 11.17 -7.26
N THR A 245 -4.14 11.33 -8.59
CA THR A 245 -4.28 12.64 -9.23
C THR A 245 -5.66 13.25 -8.98
N ASP A 246 -6.75 12.48 -9.11
CA ASP A 246 -8.11 12.95 -8.84
C ASP A 246 -8.27 13.42 -7.40
N ALA A 247 -7.78 12.63 -6.43
CA ALA A 247 -7.81 12.97 -5.02
C ALA A 247 -7.04 14.27 -4.72
N LEU A 248 -5.92 14.50 -5.40
CA LEU A 248 -5.09 15.70 -5.27
C LEU A 248 -5.68 16.92 -5.97
N SER A 249 -6.33 16.76 -7.13
CA SER A 249 -6.95 17.86 -7.87
C SER A 249 -8.12 18.48 -7.11
N ASP A 250 -8.92 17.66 -6.43
CA ASP A 250 -10.06 18.12 -5.61
C ASP A 250 -9.61 18.92 -4.38
N LYS A 251 -8.59 18.44 -3.66
CA LYS A 251 -8.16 19.01 -2.37
C LYS A 251 -7.04 20.03 -2.49
N GLY A 252 -6.12 19.84 -3.44
CA GLY A 252 -4.97 20.71 -3.62
C GLY A 252 -5.35 22.17 -3.88
N ASN A 253 -6.49 22.43 -4.51
CA ASN A 253 -6.96 23.79 -4.80
C ASN A 253 -8.02 24.29 -3.79
N ALA A 254 -8.29 23.55 -2.71
CA ALA A 254 -9.40 23.84 -1.82
C ALA A 254 -9.25 25.17 -1.06
N TYR A 255 -8.00 25.60 -0.83
CA TYR A 255 -7.65 26.69 0.09
C TYR A 255 -6.95 27.87 -0.58
N GLY A 256 -6.87 27.89 -1.91
CA GLY A 256 -6.18 28.97 -2.63
C GLY A 256 -4.67 28.98 -2.34
N ARG A 257 -4.18 30.06 -1.72
CA ARG A 257 -2.76 30.25 -1.35
C ARG A 257 -2.66 30.36 0.18
N PRO A 258 -2.46 29.24 0.90
CA PRO A 258 -2.37 29.25 2.34
C PRO A 258 -1.13 30.02 2.82
N GLU A 259 -1.24 30.65 4.00
CA GLU A 259 -0.16 31.41 4.66
C GLU A 259 1.01 30.52 5.09
N HIS A 260 0.74 29.24 5.34
CA HIS A 260 1.69 28.26 5.82
C HIS A 260 1.88 27.15 4.79
N GLY A 261 2.81 26.24 5.07
CA GLY A 261 2.92 25.01 4.30
C GLY A 261 1.58 24.28 4.21
N PHE A 262 1.30 23.62 3.09
CA PHE A 262 0.06 22.87 2.90
C PHE A 262 0.34 21.49 2.34
N MET A 263 -0.06 20.48 3.10
CA MET A 263 0.15 19.09 2.78
C MET A 263 -1.18 18.37 2.61
N VAL A 264 -1.24 17.49 1.61
CA VAL A 264 -2.36 16.54 1.46
C VAL A 264 -1.87 15.16 1.89
N ALA A 265 -2.49 14.58 2.90
CA ALA A 265 -2.25 13.21 3.35
C ALA A 265 -3.23 12.25 2.69
N ILE A 266 -2.72 11.22 2.03
CA ILE A 266 -3.51 10.23 1.31
C ILE A 266 -3.35 8.87 1.98
N GLY A 267 -4.43 8.41 2.60
CA GLY A 267 -4.50 7.10 3.25
C GLY A 267 -5.08 6.05 2.30
N THR A 268 -4.32 5.01 2.04
CA THR A 268 -4.68 3.96 1.09
C THR A 268 -4.85 2.62 1.81
N SER A 269 -5.82 1.82 1.35
CA SER A 269 -6.04 0.45 1.84
C SER A 269 -5.36 -0.61 0.98
N PHE A 270 -4.86 -0.23 -0.21
CA PHE A 270 -4.12 -1.07 -1.13
C PHE A 270 -3.19 -0.17 -1.96
N PHE A 271 -1.88 -0.28 -1.78
CA PHE A 271 -0.90 0.19 -2.76
C PHE A 271 0.26 -0.78 -2.76
N SER A 272 0.89 -0.95 -3.92
CA SER A 272 2.03 -1.83 -4.11
C SER A 272 3.20 -1.44 -3.19
N ASP A 273 4.04 -2.41 -2.85
CA ASP A 273 5.31 -2.16 -2.16
C ASP A 273 6.30 -1.36 -3.03
N ASP A 274 5.97 -1.12 -4.32
CA ASP A 274 6.72 -0.22 -5.17
C ASP A 274 6.10 1.18 -5.20
N ASP A 275 6.89 2.21 -4.92
CA ASP A 275 6.44 3.61 -5.03
C ASP A 275 6.08 4.01 -6.48
N PHE A 276 6.09 3.09 -7.46
CA PHE A 276 6.08 3.40 -8.88
C PHE A 276 4.86 4.23 -9.31
N GLY A 277 3.67 3.85 -8.84
CA GLY A 277 2.44 4.59 -9.11
C GLY A 277 2.49 6.02 -8.56
N VAL A 278 2.93 6.18 -7.30
CA VAL A 278 3.06 7.48 -6.63
C VAL A 278 4.09 8.37 -7.34
N LYS A 279 5.26 7.82 -7.68
CA LYS A 279 6.33 8.53 -8.40
C LYS A 279 5.83 9.11 -9.71
N ASN A 280 5.12 8.31 -10.50
CA ASN A 280 4.61 8.74 -11.81
C ASN A 280 3.48 9.76 -11.67
N ALA A 281 2.57 9.55 -10.72
CA ALA A 281 1.48 10.48 -10.47
C ALA A 281 1.96 11.84 -9.98
N LEU A 282 3.00 11.90 -9.14
CA LEU A 282 3.52 13.15 -8.60
C LEU A 282 4.51 13.86 -9.53
N TYR A 283 5.45 13.13 -10.14
CA TYR A 283 6.55 13.73 -10.90
C TYR A 283 6.54 13.43 -12.40
N GLY A 284 5.53 12.72 -12.90
CA GLY A 284 5.43 12.30 -14.31
C GLY A 284 6.28 11.05 -14.57
N PRO A 285 6.11 10.35 -15.72
CA PRO A 285 6.75 9.07 -16.00
C PRO A 285 8.27 9.18 -16.10
N GLU A 286 9.01 8.12 -15.80
CA GLU A 286 10.46 8.08 -16.06
C GLU A 286 10.74 8.08 -17.58
N GLN A 287 11.70 8.89 -18.01
CA GLN A 287 12.12 9.03 -19.41
C GLN A 287 13.63 8.89 -19.52
N TRP A 288 14.07 8.31 -20.64
CA TRP A 288 15.48 8.17 -20.97
C TRP A 288 15.92 9.41 -21.74
N VAL A 289 16.92 10.12 -21.23
CA VAL A 289 17.54 11.26 -21.90
C VAL A 289 18.65 10.71 -22.78
N ILE A 290 18.57 11.00 -24.08
CA ILE A 290 19.50 10.52 -25.09
C ILE A 290 20.00 11.73 -25.87
N ASP A 291 21.29 11.76 -26.18
CA ASP A 291 21.88 12.72 -27.09
C ASP A 291 21.21 12.59 -28.47
N PRO A 292 20.55 13.64 -28.98
CA PRO A 292 19.79 13.53 -30.23
C PRO A 292 20.69 13.41 -31.47
N VAL A 293 21.99 13.71 -31.34
CA VAL A 293 22.97 13.67 -32.44
C VAL A 293 23.75 12.37 -32.41
N GLU A 294 24.24 11.98 -31.23
CA GLU A 294 25.09 10.78 -31.07
C GLU A 294 24.32 9.51 -30.68
N GLY A 295 23.04 9.64 -30.31
CA GLY A 295 22.25 8.51 -29.81
C GLY A 295 22.72 7.96 -28.47
N ARG A 296 23.65 8.65 -27.78
CA ARG A 296 24.24 8.25 -26.51
C ARG A 296 23.26 8.47 -25.34
N PHE A 297 23.14 7.49 -24.45
CA PHE A 297 22.39 7.67 -23.20
C PHE A 297 23.07 8.70 -22.29
N LEU A 298 22.31 9.71 -21.86
CA LEU A 298 22.78 10.81 -21.01
C LEU A 298 22.26 10.70 -19.56
N GLY A 299 21.27 9.85 -19.30
CA GLY A 299 20.68 9.64 -17.97
C GLY A 299 19.17 9.39 -18.02
N ALA A 300 18.57 9.12 -16.86
CA ALA A 300 17.12 9.06 -16.70
C ALA A 300 16.62 10.37 -16.09
N ALA A 301 15.51 10.91 -16.61
CA ALA A 301 14.83 12.10 -16.10
C ALA A 301 13.32 11.81 -15.93
N ARG A 302 12.57 12.76 -15.36
CA ARG A 302 11.11 12.65 -15.28
C ARG A 302 10.46 13.43 -16.41
N GLY A 303 9.54 12.78 -17.13
CA GLY A 303 8.72 13.34 -18.18
C GLY A 303 7.57 14.21 -17.66
N PRO A 304 6.88 14.93 -18.55
CA PRO A 304 5.72 15.75 -18.21
C PRO A 304 4.52 14.90 -17.77
N GLY A 305 3.55 15.51 -17.07
CA GLY A 305 2.28 14.88 -16.71
C GLY A 305 2.17 14.36 -15.28
N GLY A 306 3.09 14.78 -14.39
CA GLY A 306 2.92 14.61 -12.95
C GLY A 306 2.16 15.77 -12.31
N TYR A 307 1.60 15.55 -11.13
CA TYR A 307 0.92 16.58 -10.35
C TYR A 307 1.84 17.78 -10.07
N PHE A 308 3.08 17.57 -9.63
CA PHE A 308 4.05 18.65 -9.44
C PHE A 308 4.80 19.01 -10.72
N HIS A 309 5.05 18.05 -11.60
CA HIS A 309 5.82 18.23 -12.82
C HIS A 309 4.91 18.26 -14.06
N ALA A 310 4.41 19.44 -14.39
CA ALA A 310 3.46 19.63 -15.50
C ALA A 310 4.12 19.43 -16.88
N GLY A 311 5.41 19.71 -17.02
CA GLY A 311 6.16 19.60 -18.28
C GLY A 311 6.86 20.88 -18.71
N ASP A 312 7.70 20.80 -19.74
CA ASP A 312 8.38 21.95 -20.37
C ASP A 312 9.16 22.87 -19.41
N GLY A 313 9.70 22.29 -18.32
CA GLY A 313 10.41 23.03 -17.26
C GLY A 313 9.49 23.73 -16.25
N HIS A 314 8.17 23.56 -16.35
CA HIS A 314 7.18 24.15 -15.46
C HIS A 314 6.78 23.22 -14.31
N TRP A 315 6.72 23.80 -13.11
CA TRP A 315 6.27 23.17 -11.87
C TRP A 315 4.88 23.68 -11.49
N ALA A 316 3.96 22.77 -11.22
CA ALA A 316 2.57 23.06 -10.88
C ALA A 316 2.29 22.93 -9.38
N HIS A 317 1.12 23.43 -8.98
CA HIS A 317 0.59 23.35 -7.61
C HIS A 317 1.60 23.77 -6.52
N GLN A 318 2.35 24.85 -6.77
CA GLN A 318 3.38 25.37 -5.85
C GLN A 318 2.83 25.76 -4.47
N HIS A 319 1.51 26.00 -4.36
CA HIS A 319 0.84 26.23 -3.09
C HIS A 319 0.61 24.95 -2.26
N VAL A 320 0.85 23.76 -2.83
CA VAL A 320 0.91 22.48 -2.13
C VAL A 320 2.38 22.15 -1.85
N SER A 321 2.75 22.10 -0.59
CA SER A 321 4.11 21.82 -0.11
C SER A 321 4.56 20.38 -0.35
N GLY A 322 3.62 19.44 -0.33
CA GLY A 322 3.90 18.04 -0.58
C GLY A 322 2.70 17.13 -0.32
N VAL A 323 2.89 15.85 -0.59
CA VAL A 323 1.89 14.79 -0.37
C VAL A 323 2.45 13.77 0.62
N LEU A 324 1.69 13.45 1.66
CA LEU A 324 2.02 12.35 2.57
C LEU A 324 1.22 11.11 2.15
N ILE A 325 1.90 10.01 1.87
CA ILE A 325 1.26 8.72 1.57
C ILE A 325 1.31 7.83 2.81
N VAL A 326 0.14 7.41 3.27
CA VAL A 326 -0.02 6.44 4.36
C VAL A 326 -0.56 5.14 3.77
N ASN A 327 0.36 4.21 3.46
CA ASN A 327 0.02 2.96 2.77
C ASN A 327 -0.50 1.88 3.71
N ASN A 328 -1.47 1.11 3.20
CA ASN A 328 -2.07 -0.05 3.87
C ASN A 328 -2.50 0.28 5.32
N LEU A 329 -3.16 1.43 5.48
CA LEU A 329 -3.56 1.90 6.79
C LEU A 329 -4.70 1.02 7.31
N HIS A 330 -4.43 0.28 8.39
CA HIS A 330 -5.42 -0.58 9.04
C HIS A 330 -5.23 -0.56 10.56
N PRO A 331 -6.30 -0.54 11.38
CA PRO A 331 -6.19 -0.47 12.85
C PRO A 331 -5.33 -1.56 13.50
N GLY A 332 -5.29 -2.76 12.91
CA GLY A 332 -4.41 -3.83 13.38
C GLY A 332 -2.95 -3.74 12.88
N ALA A 333 -2.67 -2.98 11.83
CA ALA A 333 -1.41 -3.08 11.10
C ALA A 333 -0.70 -1.74 10.85
N PHE A 334 -1.19 -0.63 11.43
CA PHE A 334 -0.66 0.71 11.19
C PHE A 334 0.83 0.88 11.56
N THR A 335 1.40 0.03 12.42
CA THR A 335 2.84 0.07 12.73
C THR A 335 3.71 -0.66 11.72
N LYS A 336 3.13 -1.41 10.77
CA LYS A 336 3.88 -2.20 9.79
C LYS A 336 4.39 -1.39 8.61
N GLN A 337 3.89 -0.16 8.45
CA GLN A 337 4.19 0.68 7.30
C GLN A 337 4.65 2.06 7.81
N THR A 338 5.68 2.60 7.17
CA THR A 338 6.18 3.95 7.45
C THR A 338 5.53 4.91 6.47
N PRO A 339 4.83 5.97 6.93
CA PRO A 339 4.33 7.01 6.05
C PRO A 339 5.47 7.63 5.23
N THR A 340 5.20 7.95 3.97
CA THR A 340 6.19 8.54 3.07
C THR A 340 5.75 9.91 2.61
N TYR A 341 6.53 10.94 2.93
CA TYR A 341 6.32 12.31 2.49
C TYR A 341 7.04 12.58 1.16
N TRP A 342 6.31 13.20 0.24
CA TRP A 342 6.74 13.54 -1.11
C TRP A 342 6.68 15.05 -1.30
N PRO A 343 7.78 15.79 -1.09
CA PRO A 343 7.78 17.24 -1.19
C PRO A 343 7.58 17.71 -2.64
N ASN A 344 6.91 18.85 -2.80
CA ASN A 344 6.90 19.61 -4.04
C ASN A 344 8.24 20.36 -4.18
N PRO A 345 9.05 20.09 -5.22
CA PRO A 345 10.37 20.71 -5.40
C PRO A 345 10.33 22.23 -5.59
N ARG A 346 9.15 22.80 -5.88
CA ARG A 346 8.93 24.25 -6.03
C ARG A 346 7.79 24.74 -5.15
N ALA A 347 7.63 24.15 -3.96
CA ALA A 347 6.68 24.65 -2.97
C ALA A 347 6.95 26.14 -2.64
N THR A 348 5.89 26.92 -2.47
CA THR A 348 5.97 28.30 -1.98
C THR A 348 6.36 28.33 -0.50
N HIS A 349 5.94 27.32 0.25
CA HIS A 349 6.30 27.12 1.65
C HIS A 349 6.79 25.69 1.83
N GLU A 350 8.02 25.53 2.31
CA GLU A 350 8.56 24.21 2.67
C GLU A 350 7.94 23.73 3.99
N VAL A 351 7.98 22.41 4.21
CA VAL A 351 7.45 21.78 5.43
C VAL A 351 8.51 20.83 5.97
N THR A 352 8.93 21.05 7.22
CA THR A 352 9.66 20.03 7.96
C THR A 352 8.67 19.00 8.49
N VAL A 353 8.92 17.73 8.19
CA VAL A 353 8.07 16.62 8.60
C VAL A 353 8.63 15.88 9.80
N PRO A 354 7.79 15.19 10.58
CA PRO A 354 8.22 14.31 11.65
C PRO A 354 9.29 13.31 11.24
N GLU A 355 10.20 13.02 12.19
CA GLU A 355 11.25 11.99 12.08
C GLU A 355 10.72 10.56 11.86
N ALA A 356 9.43 10.35 12.12
CA ALA A 356 8.76 9.07 11.95
C ALA A 356 8.30 8.78 10.51
N TRP A 357 8.54 9.70 9.57
CA TRP A 357 8.14 9.56 8.18
C TRP A 357 9.36 9.44 7.27
N ASP A 358 9.26 8.58 6.26
CA ASP A 358 10.20 8.57 5.15
C ASP A 358 10.01 9.83 4.33
N VAL A 359 11.06 10.32 3.68
CA VAL A 359 10.99 11.41 2.70
C VAL A 359 11.51 10.91 1.37
N VAL A 360 10.74 11.07 0.30
CA VAL A 360 11.20 10.80 -1.07
C VAL A 360 11.16 12.08 -1.88
N ALA A 361 12.31 12.72 -2.03
CA ALA A 361 12.45 14.01 -2.71
C ALA A 361 13.09 13.85 -4.10
N LEU A 362 12.70 14.71 -5.05
CA LEU A 362 13.40 14.83 -6.33
C LEU A 362 14.62 15.76 -6.18
N VAL A 363 15.81 15.19 -6.31
CA VAL A 363 17.10 15.89 -6.21
C VAL A 363 17.85 15.67 -7.51
N ASP A 364 18.22 16.75 -8.21
CA ASP A 364 18.96 16.70 -9.48
C ASP A 364 18.33 15.76 -10.53
N GLY A 365 16.99 15.69 -10.57
CA GLY A 365 16.25 14.84 -11.50
C GLY A 365 16.09 13.38 -11.05
N HIS A 366 16.66 13.01 -9.89
CA HIS A 366 16.59 11.67 -9.32
C HIS A 366 15.81 11.66 -8.01
N LEU A 367 15.04 10.59 -7.78
CA LEU A 367 14.32 10.43 -6.52
C LEU A 367 15.25 9.84 -5.47
N LYS A 368 15.43 10.56 -4.36
CA LYS A 368 16.22 10.15 -3.21
C LYS A 368 15.29 9.89 -2.04
N ARG A 369 15.36 8.67 -1.48
CA ARG A 369 14.68 8.31 -0.23
C ARG A 369 15.60 8.57 0.97
N THR A 370 15.06 9.27 1.96
CA THR A 370 15.61 9.41 3.30
C THR A 370 14.69 8.65 4.25
N PRO A 371 15.15 7.53 4.83
CA PRO A 371 14.33 6.76 5.76
C PRO A 371 14.03 7.54 7.05
N ALA A 372 12.89 7.25 7.66
CA ALA A 372 12.54 7.68 9.00
C ALA A 372 13.63 7.28 10.01
N THR A 373 13.92 8.17 10.96
CA THR A 373 14.83 7.90 12.07
C THR A 373 14.12 7.34 13.30
N LEU A 374 12.79 7.49 13.36
CA LEU A 374 11.93 6.97 14.41
C LEU A 374 10.96 5.92 13.83
N SER A 375 10.91 4.72 14.40
CA SER A 375 9.95 3.72 13.96
C SER A 375 8.52 4.05 14.42
N GLN A 376 7.52 3.49 13.73
CA GLN A 376 6.13 3.63 14.16
C GLN A 376 5.87 3.00 15.54
N HIS A 377 6.57 1.91 15.87
CA HIS A 377 6.50 1.29 17.20
C HIS A 377 6.99 2.24 18.29
N GLU A 378 8.11 2.92 18.07
CA GLU A 378 8.65 3.90 19.01
C GLU A 378 7.74 5.12 19.13
N LEU A 379 7.28 5.67 17.98
CA LEU A 379 6.36 6.81 17.95
C LEU A 379 5.10 6.54 18.80
N PHE A 380 4.46 5.38 18.60
CA PHE A 380 3.23 5.03 19.32
C PHE A 380 3.47 4.35 20.69
N HIS A 381 4.72 4.20 21.12
CA HIS A 381 5.12 3.52 22.36
C HIS A 381 4.55 2.10 22.47
N LEU A 382 4.66 1.33 21.39
CA LEU A 382 4.21 -0.06 21.27
C LEU A 382 5.43 -0.98 21.18
N PRO A 383 5.45 -2.15 21.83
CA PRO A 383 6.62 -3.00 21.77
C PRO A 383 6.71 -3.73 20.41
N GLU A 384 7.93 -4.04 19.99
CA GLU A 384 8.17 -4.82 18.79
C GLU A 384 7.77 -6.29 18.98
N PRO A 385 7.17 -6.96 17.98
CA PRO A 385 6.53 -6.46 16.77
C PRO A 385 5.00 -6.45 16.96
N GLY A 386 4.40 -5.28 17.18
CA GLY A 386 2.94 -5.09 17.13
C GLY A 386 2.12 -5.93 18.10
N ARG A 387 2.74 -6.39 19.20
CA ARG A 387 2.00 -7.04 20.30
C ARG A 387 1.79 -6.00 21.39
N PRO A 388 0.63 -5.93 22.04
CA PRO A 388 0.53 -5.27 23.33
C PRO A 388 1.44 -6.01 24.33
N ALA A 389 2.15 -5.27 25.20
CA ALA A 389 3.14 -5.83 26.12
C ALA A 389 2.57 -6.96 26.98
N ARG A 390 3.26 -8.11 26.99
CA ARG A 390 3.08 -9.16 28.00
C ARG A 390 3.83 -8.72 29.25
N ASP A 391 3.17 -8.12 30.24
CA ASP A 391 3.75 -8.05 31.59
C ASP A 391 2.67 -8.00 32.67
N SER A 392 2.37 -9.18 33.25
CA SER A 392 2.25 -9.43 34.70
C SER A 392 1.94 -10.93 34.96
N PRO A 393 2.31 -11.48 36.14
CA PRO A 393 2.96 -12.79 36.21
C PRO A 393 2.02 -13.94 36.59
N SER A 394 2.03 -15.01 35.80
CA SER A 394 1.96 -16.39 36.29
C SER A 394 2.21 -17.37 35.15
N SER A 395 3.40 -17.97 35.18
CA SER A 395 3.76 -19.32 34.69
C SER A 395 2.84 -19.97 33.64
N VAL A 396 3.31 -20.12 32.39
CA VAL A 396 3.79 -21.40 31.80
C VAL A 396 4.64 -21.12 30.54
N VAL A 397 5.85 -21.66 30.60
CA VAL A 397 6.99 -21.93 29.68
C VAL A 397 6.82 -21.79 28.14
N PRO A 398 7.90 -21.43 27.39
CA PRO A 398 7.87 -20.82 26.06
C PRO A 398 8.29 -21.76 24.91
N TRP A 399 7.98 -21.39 23.66
CA TRP A 399 8.76 -21.86 22.51
C TRP A 399 9.62 -20.71 21.95
N ARG A 400 10.94 -20.89 22.09
CA ARG A 400 11.97 -20.17 21.34
C ARG A 400 12.22 -20.98 20.07
N THR A 401 12.35 -20.30 18.93
CA THR A 401 13.12 -20.84 17.81
C THR A 401 14.17 -19.81 17.44
N ARG A 402 15.44 -20.17 17.71
CA ARG A 402 16.61 -19.54 17.13
C ARG A 402 16.52 -19.74 15.62
N LEU A 403 16.64 -18.66 14.86
CA LEU A 403 17.19 -18.76 13.51
C LEU A 403 18.61 -18.21 13.57
N GLY A 404 19.54 -19.14 13.40
CA GLY A 404 20.94 -18.85 13.21
C GLY A 404 21.16 -18.20 11.86
N GLN A 405 22.27 -17.46 11.81
CA GLN A 405 22.91 -16.96 10.61
C GLN A 405 23.07 -18.09 9.58
N CYS A 406 22.62 -17.87 8.34
CA CYS A 406 23.22 -18.49 7.17
C CYS A 406 22.96 -17.64 5.91
N SER A 407 24.07 -17.15 5.37
CA SER A 407 24.37 -16.71 4.00
C SER A 407 23.26 -16.57 2.94
N THR A 408 23.31 -15.43 2.27
CA THR A 408 22.77 -15.10 0.94
C THR A 408 22.86 -16.23 -0.09
N PRO A 409 21.87 -16.32 -0.99
CA PRO A 409 22.20 -16.50 -2.40
C PRO A 409 21.50 -15.49 -3.33
N SER A 410 22.25 -15.16 -4.37
CA SER A 410 21.93 -14.32 -5.53
C SER A 410 21.13 -15.06 -6.61
N ARG A 411 20.21 -14.34 -7.30
CA ARG A 411 19.66 -14.54 -8.68
C ARG A 411 19.02 -15.92 -8.98
N SER A 412 17.94 -16.08 -9.75
CA SER A 412 17.40 -15.33 -10.88
C SER A 412 15.92 -15.67 -11.07
N PHE A 413 15.09 -14.71 -11.49
CA PHE A 413 13.78 -14.99 -12.06
C PHE A 413 13.56 -14.11 -13.27
N ALA A 414 13.23 -14.72 -14.41
CA ALA A 414 12.85 -13.99 -15.60
C ALA A 414 11.89 -14.84 -16.46
N ALA A 415 10.93 -14.13 -17.07
CA ALA A 415 9.87 -14.52 -18.02
C ALA A 415 8.52 -14.74 -17.32
N THR A 416 7.44 -14.01 -17.60
CA THR A 416 7.08 -13.24 -18.80
C THR A 416 6.09 -12.16 -18.40
N LYS A 417 6.47 -10.88 -18.38
CA LYS A 417 5.55 -9.74 -18.25
C LYS A 417 6.18 -8.52 -18.94
N ASN A 418 5.43 -7.94 -19.88
CA ASN A 418 5.27 -6.50 -20.10
C ASN A 418 4.74 -6.27 -21.52
N GLY A 419 3.68 -5.46 -21.62
CA GLY A 419 3.37 -4.67 -22.80
C GLY A 419 4.53 -3.73 -23.09
N TYR A 420 5.55 -4.23 -23.80
CA TYR A 420 6.59 -3.43 -24.40
C TYR A 420 6.02 -2.75 -25.65
N ASN A 421 6.13 -1.43 -25.72
CA ASN A 421 5.98 -0.73 -26.99
C ASN A 421 7.03 -1.31 -27.96
N VAL A 422 6.61 -1.91 -29.07
CA VAL A 422 7.47 -2.63 -30.04
C VAL A 422 8.64 -1.75 -30.49
N PHE A 423 8.42 -0.44 -30.60
CA PHE A 423 9.44 0.54 -30.96
C PHE A 423 10.58 0.67 -29.92
N GLN A 424 10.31 0.45 -28.64
CA GLN A 424 11.29 0.52 -27.56
C GLN A 424 12.11 -0.76 -27.44
N ARG A 425 11.55 -1.91 -27.83
CA ARG A 425 12.24 -3.20 -27.85
C ARG A 425 13.28 -3.26 -28.98
N ASP A 426 12.90 -2.90 -30.20
CA ASP A 426 13.83 -2.87 -31.35
C ASP A 426 15.02 -1.92 -31.11
N ARG A 427 14.78 -0.83 -30.37
CA ARG A 427 15.82 0.14 -29.99
C ARG A 427 16.74 -0.39 -28.90
N PHE A 428 16.20 -1.14 -27.93
CA PHE A 428 17.00 -1.82 -26.91
C PHE A 428 17.85 -2.94 -27.51
N ASP A 429 17.27 -3.74 -28.40
CA ASP A 429 17.97 -4.83 -29.09
C ASP A 429 19.12 -4.31 -29.96
N ARG A 430 18.92 -3.18 -30.65
CA ARG A 430 19.97 -2.51 -31.42
C ARG A 430 21.10 -1.96 -30.55
N PHE A 431 20.74 -1.31 -29.43
CA PHE A 431 21.72 -0.76 -28.49
C PHE A 431 22.58 -1.86 -27.86
N VAL A 432 21.96 -2.97 -27.44
CA VAL A 432 22.67 -4.12 -26.88
C VAL A 432 23.67 -4.68 -27.91
N ALA A 433 23.24 -4.83 -29.17
CA ALA A 433 24.11 -5.27 -30.27
C ALA A 433 25.31 -4.34 -30.51
N GLU A 434 25.10 -3.02 -30.50
CA GLU A 434 26.15 -2.01 -30.66
C GLU A 434 27.18 -2.05 -29.51
N GLN A 435 26.73 -2.27 -28.26
CA GLN A 435 27.64 -2.35 -27.12
C GLN A 435 28.50 -3.63 -27.12
N TYR A 436 27.94 -4.75 -27.60
CA TYR A 436 28.73 -5.96 -27.80
C TYR A 436 29.71 -5.85 -28.96
N ALA A 437 29.32 -5.23 -30.07
CA ALA A 437 30.22 -4.94 -31.18
C ALA A 437 31.39 -4.03 -30.73
N ALA A 438 31.17 -3.18 -29.74
CA ALA A 438 32.20 -2.36 -29.09
C ALA A 438 33.02 -3.10 -28.01
N GLY A 439 32.82 -4.42 -27.83
CA GLY A 439 33.59 -5.28 -26.94
C GLY A 439 33.19 -5.24 -25.46
N ARG A 440 32.03 -4.65 -25.11
CA ARG A 440 31.56 -4.57 -23.72
C ARG A 440 30.95 -5.89 -23.25
N SER A 441 31.13 -6.20 -21.98
CA SER A 441 30.58 -7.40 -21.33
C SER A 441 29.12 -7.23 -20.91
N LEU A 442 28.39 -8.35 -20.73
CA LEU A 442 27.04 -8.42 -20.16
C LEU A 442 26.87 -7.58 -18.89
N ARG A 443 27.93 -7.56 -18.06
CA ARG A 443 27.94 -6.83 -16.79
C ARG A 443 27.96 -5.32 -17.02
N GLU A 444 28.85 -4.86 -17.89
CA GLU A 444 28.98 -3.43 -18.20
C GLU A 444 27.72 -2.90 -18.90
N VAL A 445 27.11 -3.69 -19.78
CA VAL A 445 25.83 -3.33 -20.41
C VAL A 445 24.68 -3.33 -19.40
N GLY A 446 24.67 -4.27 -18.45
CA GLY A 446 23.70 -4.28 -17.34
C GLY A 446 23.84 -3.07 -16.41
N GLU A 447 25.07 -2.67 -16.10
CA GLU A 447 25.39 -1.48 -15.30
C GLU A 447 25.02 -0.19 -16.05
N LEU A 448 25.26 -0.12 -17.37
CA LEU A 448 24.89 1.02 -18.22
C LEU A 448 23.37 1.19 -18.39
N THR A 449 22.61 0.11 -18.33
CA THR A 449 21.16 0.10 -18.59
C THR A 449 20.32 0.01 -17.32
N GLY A 450 20.95 -0.16 -16.15
CA GLY A 450 20.25 -0.47 -14.90
C GLY A 450 19.46 -1.79 -14.96
N ARG A 451 19.72 -2.64 -15.97
CA ARG A 451 19.01 -3.90 -16.19
C ARG A 451 19.82 -5.06 -15.63
N THR A 452 19.12 -6.11 -15.24
CA THR A 452 19.78 -7.36 -14.88
C THR A 452 20.49 -7.93 -16.12
N GLN A 453 21.64 -8.57 -15.91
CA GLN A 453 22.36 -9.26 -16.99
C GLN A 453 21.46 -10.27 -17.73
N THR A 454 20.47 -10.83 -17.04
CA THR A 454 19.44 -11.71 -17.61
C THR A 454 18.54 -10.99 -18.62
N ALA A 455 18.16 -9.74 -18.36
CA ALA A 455 17.38 -8.93 -19.29
C ALA A 455 18.19 -8.50 -20.51
N VAL A 456 19.48 -8.17 -20.34
CA VAL A 456 20.40 -7.88 -21.45
C VAL A 456 20.60 -9.11 -22.34
N ARG A 457 20.76 -10.30 -21.75
CA ARG A 457 20.97 -11.55 -22.48
C ARG A 457 19.77 -11.98 -23.35
N ARG A 458 18.55 -11.60 -22.96
CA ARG A 458 17.33 -11.89 -23.74
C ARG A 458 17.21 -11.06 -25.01
N SER A 459 17.81 -9.87 -24.98
CA SER A 459 17.88 -8.96 -26.11
C SER A 459 18.79 -9.53 -27.21
N GLU A 460 19.95 -10.10 -26.83
CA GLU A 460 20.80 -10.85 -27.77
C GLU A 460 20.13 -12.08 -28.38
N ALA A 461 19.38 -12.85 -27.59
CA ALA A 461 18.73 -14.08 -28.05
C ALA A 461 17.61 -13.86 -29.08
N THR A 462 17.20 -12.61 -29.31
CA THR A 462 16.19 -12.24 -30.31
C THR A 462 16.81 -11.90 -31.68
N GLN A 463 18.15 -11.88 -31.81
CA GLN A 463 18.88 -11.47 -33.02
C GLN A 463 19.59 -12.62 -33.78
N VAL A 464 19.36 -13.89 -33.41
CA VAL A 464 19.86 -15.08 -34.14
C VAL A 464 18.75 -15.69 -34.98
#